data_AF-A0A091ML56-F1
#
_entry.id   AF-A0A091ML56-F1
#
_cell.length_a   1.000
_cell.length_b   1.000
_cell.length_c   1.000
_cell.angle_alpha   90.00
_cell.angle_beta   90.00
_cell.angle_gamma   90.00
#
_symmetry.space_group_name_H-M   'P 1'
#
loop_
_entity.id
_entity.type
_entity.pdbx_description
1 polymer ?
#
loop_
_entity_poly.entity_id
_entity_poly.type
_entity_poly.pdbx_seq_one_letter_code
_entity_poly.pdbx_strand_id
1 'polypeptide(L)'
;QVYLSYNNVSALKMLIAKANWALAREKEKVRMYTLEEDKFLSFRIEMSVCITASRAFSLLSNLRRRHEWDSHYVSAELVQKVDDDDMIYHVVSQMLRHEDKPQDFVILASRRKPCSRGDPYVVAFRSVTLPTHPARAEFTRGETLCSGFCIWPESEEMSKVAYYNQATPGYLNYITTNVAGLSSDICATFEACEKFL
;
A
#
# COMPACT_ATOMS: atom_id res chain seq x y z
N GLN A 1 20.67 -7.16 -3.42
CA GLN A 1 19.23 -7.42 -3.19
C GLN A 1 18.84 -7.26 -1.72
N VAL A 2 19.53 -7.90 -0.77
CA VAL A 2 19.28 -7.78 0.69
C VAL A 2 19.17 -6.32 1.19
N TYR A 3 20.08 -5.43 0.75
CA TYR A 3 20.05 -4.01 1.14
C TYR A 3 18.82 -3.25 0.62
N LEU A 4 18.29 -3.60 -0.55
CA LEU A 4 17.09 -2.97 -1.13
C LEU A 4 15.84 -3.33 -0.33
N SER A 5 15.69 -4.61 0.04
CA SER A 5 14.60 -5.09 0.89
C SER A 5 14.63 -4.46 2.29
N TYR A 6 15.83 -4.40 2.90
CA TYR A 6 16.00 -3.75 4.19
C TYR A 6 15.59 -2.27 4.13
N ASN A 7 16.07 -1.54 3.12
CA ASN A 7 15.73 -0.14 2.93
C ASN A 7 14.23 0.08 2.67
N ASN A 8 13.57 -0.86 1.99
CA ASN A 8 12.12 -0.81 1.76
C ASN A 8 11.34 -0.85 3.08
N VAL A 9 11.62 -1.86 3.92
CA VAL A 9 10.99 -2.01 5.24
C VAL A 9 11.35 -0.84 6.15
N SER A 10 12.61 -0.40 6.15
CA SER A 10 13.07 0.73 6.95
C SER A 10 12.38 2.04 6.54
N ALA A 11 12.21 2.29 5.23
CA ALA A 11 11.51 3.48 4.73
C ALA A 11 10.06 3.52 5.22
N LEU A 12 9.34 2.38 5.14
CA LEU A 12 7.98 2.30 5.64
C LEU A 12 7.93 2.52 7.15
N LYS A 13 8.82 1.89 7.93
CA LYS A 13 8.92 2.12 9.38
C LYS A 13 9.18 3.59 9.73
N MET A 14 10.03 4.27 8.97
CA MET A 14 10.27 5.70 9.15
C MET A 14 9.02 6.54 8.85
N LEU A 15 8.26 6.21 7.79
CA LEU A 15 7.00 6.89 7.47
C LEU A 15 5.96 6.72 8.59
N ILE A 16 5.86 5.51 9.15
CA ILE A 16 4.94 5.20 10.27
C ILE A 16 5.31 6.00 11.53
N ALA A 17 6.61 6.11 11.82
CA ALA A 17 7.12 6.80 13.00
C ALA A 17 6.99 8.33 12.93
N LYS A 18 6.58 8.90 11.79
CA LYS A 18 6.38 10.34 11.66
C LYS A 18 5.26 10.82 12.60
N ALA A 19 5.48 11.97 13.22
CA ALA A 19 4.49 12.67 14.02
C ALA A 19 3.53 13.48 13.13
N ASN A 20 2.52 14.11 13.74
CA ASN A 20 1.63 15.09 13.10
C ASN A 20 0.72 14.55 11.98
N TRP A 21 0.44 13.24 11.96
CA TRP A 21 -0.65 12.70 11.15
C TRP A 21 -1.98 13.33 11.58
N ALA A 22 -2.58 14.12 10.71
CA ALA A 22 -3.85 14.79 10.95
C ALA A 22 -5.00 13.91 10.45
N LEU A 23 -6.06 13.74 11.27
CA LEU A 23 -7.27 13.06 10.81
C LEU A 23 -7.93 13.94 9.74
N ALA A 24 -8.03 13.41 8.52
CA ALA A 24 -8.62 14.11 7.38
C ALA A 24 -10.10 13.73 7.23
N ARG A 25 -10.44 12.45 7.41
CA ARG A 25 -11.80 11.93 7.25
C ARG A 25 -12.01 10.68 8.07
N GLU A 26 -13.21 10.50 8.58
CA GLU A 26 -13.68 9.24 9.16
C GLU A 26 -15.00 8.87 8.49
N LYS A 27 -15.11 7.64 8.00
CA LYS A 27 -16.34 7.09 7.43
C LYS A 27 -16.47 5.65 7.89
N GLU A 28 -17.56 5.36 8.60
CA GLU A 28 -17.80 4.05 9.22
C GLU A 28 -16.61 3.60 10.09
N LYS A 29 -15.97 2.48 9.75
CA LYS A 29 -14.79 1.94 10.47
C LYS A 29 -13.46 2.35 9.86
N VAL A 30 -13.47 3.17 8.80
CA VAL A 30 -12.28 3.57 8.05
C VAL A 30 -11.91 5.01 8.41
N ARG A 31 -10.70 5.18 8.95
CA ARG A 31 -10.11 6.49 9.26
C ARG A 31 -9.01 6.82 8.26
N MET A 32 -9.08 8.01 7.68
CA MET A 32 -8.08 8.54 6.77
C MET A 32 -7.35 9.70 7.44
N TYR A 33 -6.03 9.62 7.44
CA TYR A 33 -5.13 10.65 7.93
C TYR A 33 -4.26 11.15 6.79
N THR A 34 -3.83 12.39 6.87
CA THR A 34 -2.85 12.99 5.97
C THR A 34 -1.65 13.51 6.75
N LEU A 35 -0.53 13.58 6.07
CA LEU A 35 0.68 14.22 6.54
C LEU A 35 1.26 15.03 5.39
N GLU A 36 1.23 16.35 5.54
CA GLU A 36 1.83 17.29 4.61
C GLU A 36 3.24 17.63 5.06
N GLU A 37 4.21 17.33 4.21
CA GLU A 37 5.61 17.72 4.35
C GLU A 37 6.03 18.50 3.09
N ASP A 38 7.07 19.32 3.20
CA ASP A 38 7.54 20.27 2.16
C ASP A 38 7.23 19.85 0.70
N LYS A 39 7.67 18.64 0.29
CA LYS A 39 7.49 18.14 -1.09
C LYS A 39 6.52 16.97 -1.23
N PHE A 40 5.94 16.47 -0.14
CA PHE A 40 5.19 15.22 -0.14
C PHE A 40 3.90 15.35 0.66
N LEU A 41 2.79 14.97 0.03
CA LEU A 41 1.57 14.59 0.74
C LEU A 41 1.64 13.09 1.00
N SER A 42 1.51 12.67 2.25
CA SER A 42 1.33 11.26 2.59
C SER A 42 -0.07 11.05 3.14
N PHE A 43 -0.62 9.86 2.95
CA PHE A 43 -1.86 9.47 3.60
C PHE A 43 -1.73 8.12 4.29
N ARG A 44 -2.55 7.95 5.32
CA ARG A 44 -2.69 6.70 6.07
C ARG A 44 -4.16 6.36 6.18
N ILE A 45 -4.50 5.11 5.89
CA ILE A 45 -5.83 4.55 6.16
C ILE A 45 -5.71 3.59 7.33
N GLU A 46 -6.65 3.64 8.27
CA GLU A 46 -6.72 2.72 9.41
C GLU A 46 -8.11 2.10 9.53
N MET A 47 -8.15 0.81 9.87
CA MET A 47 -9.37 0.06 10.17
C MET A 47 -9.08 -1.06 11.18
N SER A 48 -10.09 -1.43 11.96
CA SER A 48 -10.07 -2.64 12.82
C SER A 48 -10.91 -3.73 12.16
N VAL A 49 -10.34 -4.93 12.04
CA VAL A 49 -10.91 -6.05 11.28
C VAL A 49 -10.99 -7.32 12.13
N CYS A 50 -12.04 -8.12 11.92
CA CYS A 50 -12.29 -9.36 12.67
C CYS A 50 -11.52 -10.55 12.08
N ILE A 51 -10.20 -10.42 12.11
CA ILE A 51 -9.27 -11.46 11.66
C ILE A 51 -7.98 -11.37 12.50
N THR A 52 -7.32 -12.51 12.71
CA THR A 52 -6.00 -12.54 13.36
C THR A 52 -4.96 -11.77 12.54
N ALA A 53 -4.06 -11.05 13.22
CA ALA A 53 -3.01 -10.28 12.57
C ALA A 53 -2.13 -11.13 11.63
N SER A 54 -1.87 -12.40 12.00
CA SER A 54 -1.08 -13.32 11.18
C SER A 54 -1.77 -13.70 9.86
N ARG A 55 -3.10 -13.85 9.88
CA ARG A 55 -3.89 -14.16 8.70
C ARG A 55 -4.04 -12.94 7.80
N ALA A 56 -4.31 -11.76 8.37
CA ALA A 56 -4.30 -10.50 7.62
C ALA A 56 -2.94 -10.28 6.95
N PHE A 57 -1.83 -10.52 7.68
CA PHE A 57 -0.48 -10.43 7.12
C PHE A 57 -0.28 -11.35 5.92
N SER A 58 -0.73 -12.61 6.02
CA SER A 58 -0.62 -13.56 4.90
C SER A 58 -1.43 -13.12 3.68
N LEU A 59 -2.62 -12.57 3.88
CA LEU A 59 -3.53 -12.14 2.81
C LEU A 59 -3.00 -10.86 2.14
N LEU A 60 -2.67 -9.83 2.92
CA LEU A 60 -2.21 -8.53 2.43
C LEU A 60 -0.78 -8.55 1.87
N SER A 61 0.04 -9.53 2.25
CA SER A 61 1.35 -9.75 1.61
C SER A 61 1.24 -10.34 0.20
N ASN A 62 0.10 -10.94 -0.15
CA ASN A 62 -0.06 -11.58 -1.45
C ASN A 62 -0.60 -10.59 -2.49
N LEU A 63 0.31 -9.85 -3.12
CA LEU A 63 -0.05 -8.82 -4.09
C LEU A 63 -0.85 -9.37 -5.29
N ARG A 64 -0.70 -10.65 -5.62
CA ARG A 64 -1.48 -11.32 -6.68
C ARG A 64 -2.98 -11.33 -6.40
N ARG A 65 -3.38 -11.26 -5.13
CA ARG A 65 -4.79 -11.26 -4.69
C ARG A 65 -5.33 -9.86 -4.47
N ARG A 66 -4.52 -8.82 -4.65
CA ARG A 66 -4.95 -7.44 -4.40
C ARG A 66 -6.12 -7.01 -5.30
N HIS A 67 -6.16 -7.51 -6.53
CA HIS A 67 -7.27 -7.28 -7.47
C HIS A 67 -8.62 -7.84 -6.98
N GLU A 68 -8.64 -8.75 -6.00
CA GLU A 68 -9.89 -9.29 -5.43
C GLU A 68 -10.65 -8.24 -4.60
N TRP A 69 -9.98 -7.17 -4.15
CA TRP A 69 -10.58 -6.15 -3.28
C TRP A 69 -10.21 -4.70 -3.62
N ASP A 70 -9.10 -4.46 -4.32
CA ASP A 70 -8.67 -3.14 -4.78
C ASP A 70 -8.95 -2.99 -6.27
N SER A 71 -10.01 -2.26 -6.62
CA SER A 71 -10.41 -2.08 -8.03
C SER A 71 -9.35 -1.37 -8.86
N HIS A 72 -8.42 -0.64 -8.23
CA HIS A 72 -7.32 -0.02 -8.96
C HIS A 72 -6.33 -1.06 -9.46
N TYR A 73 -6.24 -2.24 -8.84
CA TYR A 73 -5.32 -3.32 -9.25
C TYR A 73 -6.01 -4.24 -10.25
N VAL A 74 -5.53 -4.24 -11.50
CA VAL A 74 -6.01 -5.17 -12.55
C VAL A 74 -5.31 -6.51 -12.42
N SER A 75 -3.98 -6.50 -12.28
CA SER A 75 -3.19 -7.71 -12.12
C SER A 75 -1.90 -7.43 -11.37
N ALA A 76 -1.33 -8.48 -10.77
CA ALA A 76 0.02 -8.48 -10.23
C ALA A 76 0.68 -9.80 -10.58
N GLU A 77 1.67 -9.75 -11.47
CA GLU A 77 2.42 -10.90 -11.95
C GLU A 77 3.74 -11.00 -11.21
N LEU A 78 4.08 -12.18 -10.69
CA LEU A 78 5.35 -12.41 -10.01
C LEU A 78 6.48 -12.39 -11.05
N VAL A 79 7.36 -11.40 -10.96
CA VAL A 79 8.53 -11.26 -11.82
C VAL A 79 9.71 -12.04 -11.26
N GLN A 80 9.96 -11.86 -9.95
CA GLN A 80 11.09 -12.51 -9.29
C GLN A 80 10.76 -12.76 -7.82
N LYS A 81 11.03 -13.97 -7.34
CA LYS A 81 11.15 -14.25 -5.92
C LYS A 81 12.60 -13.94 -5.50
N VAL A 82 12.80 -12.89 -4.69
CA VAL A 82 14.12 -12.52 -4.19
C VAL A 82 14.54 -13.49 -3.09
N ASP A 83 13.63 -13.72 -2.15
CA ASP A 83 13.69 -14.74 -1.11
C ASP A 83 12.26 -15.08 -0.64
N ASP A 84 12.10 -15.71 0.53
CA ASP A 84 10.79 -16.12 1.07
C ASP A 84 9.92 -14.96 1.55
N ASP A 85 10.50 -13.78 1.76
CA ASP A 85 9.85 -12.59 2.31
C ASP A 85 9.94 -11.36 1.40
N ASP A 86 10.67 -11.47 0.29
CA ASP A 86 10.85 -10.41 -0.69
C ASP A 86 10.55 -10.89 -2.11
N MET A 87 9.65 -10.18 -2.80
CA MET A 87 9.22 -10.51 -4.15
C MET A 87 9.13 -9.24 -5.00
N ILE A 88 9.39 -9.38 -6.30
CA ILE A 88 9.18 -8.32 -7.28
C ILE A 88 7.99 -8.70 -8.15
N TYR A 89 7.06 -7.76 -8.30
CA TYR A 89 5.86 -7.91 -9.12
C TYR A 89 5.84 -6.88 -10.24
N HIS A 90 5.30 -7.27 -11.39
CA HIS A 90 4.77 -6.34 -12.38
C HIS A 90 3.29 -6.16 -12.06
N VAL A 91 2.86 -4.92 -11.83
CA VAL A 91 1.50 -4.58 -11.45
C VAL A 91 0.89 -3.73 -12.54
N VAL A 92 -0.32 -4.07 -12.97
CA VAL A 92 -1.12 -3.25 -13.86
C VAL A 92 -2.25 -2.64 -13.05
N SER A 93 -2.43 -1.33 -13.20
CA SER A 93 -3.49 -0.55 -12.56
C SER A 93 -4.44 0.03 -13.61
N GLN A 94 -5.71 0.19 -13.23
CA GLN A 94 -6.72 0.78 -14.10
C GLN A 94 -6.34 2.22 -14.50
N MET A 95 -6.85 2.68 -15.65
CA MET A 95 -6.71 4.06 -16.07
C MET A 95 -7.31 5.01 -15.02
N LEU A 96 -6.55 6.02 -14.61
CA LEU A 96 -7.15 7.20 -13.98
C LEU A 96 -8.02 7.91 -15.03
N ARG A 97 -9.10 8.57 -14.60
CA ARG A 97 -10.12 9.20 -15.48
C ARG A 97 -9.58 10.22 -16.51
N HIS A 98 -8.29 10.57 -16.45
CA HIS A 98 -7.63 11.55 -17.29
C HIS A 98 -6.38 11.00 -18.01
N GLU A 99 -6.14 9.69 -18.01
CA GLU A 99 -5.03 9.07 -18.73
C GLU A 99 -5.50 8.26 -19.94
N ASP A 100 -4.77 8.37 -21.05
CA ASP A 100 -5.06 7.64 -22.29
C ASP A 100 -4.65 6.16 -22.23
N LYS A 101 -3.86 5.77 -21.22
CA LYS A 101 -3.24 4.45 -21.07
C LYS A 101 -3.36 3.96 -19.62
N PRO A 102 -3.52 2.64 -19.40
CA PRO A 102 -3.43 2.08 -18.06
C PRO A 102 -2.01 2.28 -17.51
N GLN A 103 -1.89 2.24 -16.18
CA GLN A 103 -0.59 2.39 -15.52
C GLN A 103 0.03 1.03 -15.22
N ASP A 104 1.35 0.96 -15.30
CA ASP A 104 2.11 -0.20 -14.83
C ASP A 104 3.20 0.17 -13.82
N PHE A 105 3.57 -0.79 -12.99
CA PHE A 105 4.59 -0.63 -11.97
C PHE A 105 5.45 -1.89 -11.90
N VAL A 106 6.70 -1.72 -11.48
CA VAL A 106 7.55 -2.82 -11.04
C VAL A 106 7.81 -2.62 -9.56
N ILE A 107 7.16 -3.43 -8.72
CA ILE A 107 7.08 -3.22 -7.27
C ILE A 107 7.88 -4.29 -6.54
N LEU A 108 8.83 -3.87 -5.70
CA LEU A 108 9.41 -4.71 -4.64
C LEU A 108 8.45 -4.73 -3.45
N ALA A 109 7.92 -5.91 -3.14
CA ALA A 109 7.14 -6.22 -1.95
C ALA A 109 8.04 -6.92 -0.92
N SER A 110 8.15 -6.35 0.27
CA SER A 110 8.97 -6.86 1.38
C SER A 110 8.13 -7.04 2.62
N ARG A 111 7.96 -8.26 3.10
CA ARG A 111 7.14 -8.56 4.28
C ARG A 111 8.01 -8.96 5.48
N ARG A 112 7.67 -8.53 6.69
CA ARG A 112 8.39 -8.89 7.92
C ARG A 112 7.42 -9.14 9.06
N LYS A 113 7.69 -10.18 9.85
CA LYS A 113 6.98 -10.45 11.10
C LYS A 113 7.46 -9.51 12.22
N PRO A 114 6.67 -9.32 13.29
CA PRO A 114 7.08 -8.60 14.49
C PRO A 114 8.40 -9.14 15.04
N CYS A 115 9.30 -8.25 15.45
CA CYS A 115 10.56 -8.64 16.12
C CYS A 115 10.34 -8.86 17.63
N SER A 116 9.43 -8.08 18.22
CA SER A 116 9.08 -8.12 19.63
C SER A 116 7.58 -7.93 19.85
N ARG A 117 7.11 -8.14 21.09
CA ARG A 117 5.71 -7.94 21.45
C ARG A 117 5.35 -6.45 21.30
N GLY A 118 4.31 -6.17 20.53
CA GLY A 118 3.85 -4.81 20.23
C GLY A 118 4.32 -4.28 18.88
N ASP A 119 5.33 -4.89 18.27
CA ASP A 119 5.73 -4.55 16.89
C ASP A 119 4.66 -5.01 15.89
N PRO A 120 4.43 -4.24 14.81
CA PRO A 120 3.53 -4.67 13.75
C PRO A 120 4.16 -5.74 12.85
N TYR A 121 3.30 -6.52 12.20
CA TYR A 121 3.66 -7.11 10.92
C TYR A 121 3.77 -5.99 9.89
N VAL A 122 4.78 -6.05 9.02
CA VAL A 122 5.05 -5.01 8.02
C VAL A 122 5.01 -5.62 6.62
N VAL A 123 4.33 -4.97 5.69
CA VAL A 123 4.37 -5.29 4.26
C VAL A 123 4.70 -4.01 3.51
N ALA A 124 5.96 -3.85 3.08
CA ALA A 124 6.44 -2.64 2.41
C ALA A 124 6.47 -2.79 0.89
N PHE A 125 6.05 -1.76 0.18
CA PHE A 125 6.05 -1.67 -1.27
C PHE A 125 6.84 -0.44 -1.72
N ARG A 126 7.69 -0.64 -2.74
CA ARG A 126 8.35 0.45 -3.46
C ARG A 126 8.58 0.08 -4.91
N SER A 127 8.61 1.07 -5.79
CA SER A 127 9.02 0.87 -7.18
C SER A 127 10.52 0.56 -7.27
N VAL A 128 10.87 -0.34 -8.18
CA VAL A 128 12.25 -0.67 -8.57
C VAL A 128 12.36 -0.72 -10.09
N THR A 129 13.55 -0.49 -10.64
CA THR A 129 13.81 -0.62 -12.07
C THR A 129 14.49 -1.95 -12.35
N LEU A 130 14.03 -2.64 -13.41
CA LEU A 130 14.61 -3.90 -13.88
C LEU A 130 14.84 -3.81 -15.39
N PRO A 131 16.03 -4.16 -15.91
CA PRO A 131 16.28 -4.20 -17.34
C PRO A 131 15.35 -5.14 -18.12
N THR A 132 14.83 -6.18 -17.45
CA THR A 132 13.88 -7.14 -18.04
C THR A 132 12.45 -6.60 -18.13
N HIS A 133 12.12 -5.51 -17.43
CA HIS A 133 10.79 -4.90 -17.39
C HIS A 133 10.87 -3.37 -17.63
N PRO A 134 11.41 -2.94 -18.79
CA PRO A 134 11.45 -1.53 -19.15
C PRO A 134 10.04 -0.96 -19.32
N ALA A 135 9.93 0.37 -19.40
CA ALA A 135 8.67 1.01 -19.74
C ALA A 135 8.20 0.55 -21.13
N ARG A 136 6.90 0.28 -21.27
CA ARG A 136 6.28 -0.19 -22.52
C ARG A 136 5.33 0.87 -23.03
N ALA A 137 5.25 1.03 -24.35
CA ALA A 137 4.40 2.05 -24.97
C ALA A 137 2.89 1.87 -24.68
N GLU A 138 2.47 0.68 -24.29
CA GLU A 138 1.08 0.35 -23.92
C GLU A 138 0.69 0.85 -22.51
N PHE A 139 1.66 1.19 -21.65
CA PHE A 139 1.43 1.63 -20.28
C PHE A 139 2.07 2.99 -19.99
N THR A 140 1.47 3.71 -19.04
CA THR A 140 2.16 4.81 -18.34
C THR A 140 2.89 4.22 -17.14
N ARG A 141 4.23 4.30 -17.11
CA ARG A 141 5.03 3.77 -15.98
C ARG A 141 4.82 4.64 -14.74
N GLY A 142 4.14 4.09 -13.74
CA GLY A 142 3.92 4.71 -12.45
C GLY A 142 5.04 4.41 -11.45
N GLU A 143 5.12 5.24 -10.41
CA GLU A 143 6.07 5.06 -9.30
C GLU A 143 5.39 5.20 -7.94
N THR A 144 5.77 4.32 -7.00
CA THR A 144 5.48 4.45 -5.57
C THR A 144 6.79 4.48 -4.80
N LEU A 145 7.01 5.57 -4.05
CA LEU A 145 8.26 5.78 -3.31
C LEU A 145 8.33 4.91 -2.05
N CYS A 146 7.25 4.95 -1.26
CA CYS A 146 7.12 4.22 -0.03
C CYS A 146 5.63 4.03 0.27
N SER A 147 5.17 2.79 0.26
CA SER A 147 3.82 2.44 0.68
C SER A 147 3.78 1.08 1.35
N GLY A 148 2.65 0.69 1.93
CA GLY A 148 2.51 -0.63 2.52
C GLY A 148 1.59 -0.71 3.71
N PHE A 149 1.53 -1.90 4.30
CA PHE A 149 0.67 -2.20 5.44
C PHE A 149 1.48 -2.35 6.72
N CYS A 150 0.88 -1.89 7.82
CA CYS A 150 1.19 -2.38 9.16
C CYS A 150 -0.04 -3.02 9.79
N ILE A 151 0.19 -4.11 10.51
CA ILE A 151 -0.86 -4.90 11.11
C ILE A 151 -0.48 -5.21 12.54
N TRP A 152 -1.33 -4.79 13.48
CA TRP A 152 -1.16 -5.03 14.91
C TRP A 152 -2.25 -5.98 15.42
N PRO A 153 -1.93 -6.95 16.27
CA PRO A 153 -2.95 -7.68 17.02
C PRO A 153 -3.63 -6.74 18.01
N GLU A 154 -4.97 -6.69 18.00
CA GLU A 154 -5.78 -5.99 19.02
C GLU A 154 -6.33 -7.00 20.04
N SER A 155 -6.68 -8.20 19.58
CA SER A 155 -7.06 -9.34 20.41
C SER A 155 -6.65 -10.66 19.74
N GLU A 156 -7.10 -11.80 20.26
CA GLU A 156 -6.87 -13.12 19.61
C GLU A 156 -7.56 -13.24 18.24
N GLU A 157 -8.66 -12.50 18.03
CA GLU A 157 -9.49 -12.58 16.82
C GLU A 157 -9.52 -11.27 16.02
N MET A 158 -9.00 -10.17 16.58
CA MET A 158 -9.05 -8.83 15.97
C MET A 158 -7.67 -8.30 15.64
N SER A 159 -7.57 -7.53 14.55
CA SER A 159 -6.36 -6.79 14.22
C SER A 159 -6.66 -5.38 13.72
N LYS A 160 -5.73 -4.47 14.03
CA LYS A 160 -5.67 -3.15 13.41
C LYS A 160 -4.85 -3.27 12.14
N VAL A 161 -5.43 -2.88 11.02
CA VAL A 161 -4.75 -2.77 9.72
C VAL A 161 -4.60 -1.29 9.39
N ALA A 162 -3.38 -0.86 9.07
CA ALA A 162 -3.12 0.46 8.53
C ALA A 162 -2.34 0.38 7.23
N TYR A 163 -2.80 1.10 6.22
CA TYR A 163 -2.09 1.29 4.96
C TYR A 163 -1.49 2.69 4.92
N TYR A 164 -0.24 2.79 4.47
CA TYR A 164 0.50 4.03 4.33
C TYR A 164 0.90 4.21 2.88
N ASN A 165 0.90 5.46 2.41
CA ASN A 165 1.42 5.80 1.10
C ASN A 165 1.98 7.23 1.14
N GLN A 166 3.26 7.35 0.79
CA GLN A 166 3.86 8.63 0.43
C GLN A 166 3.53 8.90 -1.04
N ALA A 167 2.66 9.88 -1.28
CA ALA A 167 2.13 10.13 -2.61
C ALA A 167 3.23 10.60 -3.56
N THR A 168 3.16 10.12 -4.80
CA THR A 168 3.88 10.73 -5.91
C THR A 168 3.01 11.82 -6.56
N PRO A 169 3.64 12.84 -7.19
CA PRO A 169 2.91 13.98 -7.77
C PRO A 169 1.73 13.60 -8.67
N GLY A 170 1.85 12.51 -9.44
CA GLY A 170 0.80 12.01 -10.33
C GLY A 170 -0.51 11.60 -9.64
N TYR A 171 -0.50 11.27 -8.35
CA TYR A 171 -1.70 10.87 -7.60
C TYR A 171 -2.25 11.96 -6.68
N LEU A 172 -1.62 13.15 -6.64
CA LEU A 172 -2.03 14.21 -5.71
C LEU A 172 -3.50 14.63 -5.90
N ASN A 173 -3.96 14.78 -7.14
CA ASN A 173 -5.36 15.14 -7.43
C ASN A 173 -6.33 14.06 -6.95
N TYR A 174 -6.00 12.79 -7.16
CA TYR A 174 -6.82 11.66 -6.69
C TYR A 174 -6.91 11.64 -5.15
N ILE A 175 -5.79 11.84 -4.47
CA ILE A 175 -5.72 11.82 -3.00
C ILE A 175 -6.46 13.03 -2.43
N THR A 176 -6.17 14.24 -2.90
CA THR A 176 -6.81 15.48 -2.41
C THR A 176 -8.32 15.47 -2.63
N THR A 177 -8.81 14.89 -3.72
CA THR A 177 -10.25 14.72 -3.98
C THR A 177 -10.91 13.78 -2.96
N ASN A 178 -10.24 12.68 -2.58
CA ASN A 178 -10.70 11.77 -1.53
C ASN A 178 -10.66 12.41 -0.13
N VAL A 179 -9.57 13.16 0.16
CA VAL A 179 -9.38 13.92 1.40
C VAL A 179 -10.46 14.99 1.56
N ALA A 180 -10.76 15.74 0.50
CA ALA A 180 -11.80 16.76 0.49
C ALA A 180 -13.22 16.18 0.57
N GLY A 181 -13.38 14.86 0.57
CA GLY A 181 -14.68 14.18 0.59
C GLY A 181 -15.44 14.19 -0.73
N LEU A 182 -14.81 14.70 -1.79
CA LEU A 182 -15.36 14.80 -3.15
C LEU A 182 -15.32 13.46 -3.90
N SER A 183 -14.55 12.50 -3.40
CA SER A 183 -14.59 11.08 -3.77
C SER A 183 -14.64 10.21 -2.52
N SER A 184 -15.17 9.00 -2.65
CA SER A 184 -15.10 7.95 -1.61
C SER A 184 -14.34 6.72 -2.08
N ASP A 185 -13.59 6.80 -3.17
CA ASP A 185 -12.93 5.65 -3.81
C ASP A 185 -11.94 4.97 -2.85
N ILE A 186 -11.17 5.74 -2.07
CA ILE A 186 -10.25 5.20 -1.07
C ILE A 186 -11.02 4.51 0.06
N CYS A 187 -12.06 5.15 0.61
CA CYS A 187 -12.87 4.53 1.67
C CYS A 187 -13.54 3.24 1.17
N ALA A 188 -14.15 3.26 -0.01
CA ALA A 188 -14.80 2.09 -0.62
C ALA A 188 -13.81 0.94 -0.88
N THR A 189 -12.58 1.26 -1.30
CA THR A 189 -11.50 0.28 -1.47
C THR A 189 -11.15 -0.40 -0.14
N PHE A 190 -11.08 0.37 0.96
CA PHE A 190 -10.77 -0.19 2.26
C PHE A 190 -11.96 -0.89 2.94
N GLU A 191 -13.19 -0.49 2.64
CA GLU A 191 -14.40 -1.27 2.98
C GLU A 191 -14.42 -2.63 2.24
N ALA A 192 -13.99 -2.67 0.98
CA ALA A 192 -13.81 -3.93 0.24
C ALA A 192 -12.65 -4.76 0.81
N CYS A 193 -11.56 -4.12 1.24
CA CYS A 193 -10.46 -4.77 1.92
C CYS A 193 -10.92 -5.41 3.25
N GLU A 194 -11.72 -4.71 4.07
CA GLU A 194 -12.31 -5.29 5.29
C GLU A 194 -13.09 -6.56 4.97
N LYS A 195 -13.92 -6.55 3.91
CA LYS A 195 -14.73 -7.72 3.52
C LYS A 195 -13.92 -8.90 2.99
N PHE A 196 -12.76 -8.60 2.40
CA PHE A 196 -11.83 -9.62 1.89
C PHE A 196 -11.05 -10.32 3.01
N LEU A 197 -10.80 -9.60 4.11
CA LEU A 197 -10.07 -10.08 5.28
C LEU A 197 -11.00 -10.89 6.20
#